data_AF-A0A5K1A7A0-F1
#
_entry.id   AF-A0A5K1A7A0-F1
#
_cell.length_a   1.000
_cell.length_b   1.000
_cell.length_c   1.000
_cell.angle_alpha   90.00
_cell.angle_beta   90.00
_cell.angle_gamma   90.00
#
_symmetry.space_group_name_H-M   'P 1'
#
loop_
_entity.id
_entity.type
_entity.pdbx_description
1 polymer ?
#
loop_
_entity_poly.entity_id
_entity_poly.type
_entity_poly.pdbx_seq_one_letter_code
_entity_poly.pdbx_strand_id
1 'polypeptide(L)' 'VEMGSQYYFYMETQTALAVPDEDNCMVVYCSTQIPETCQLIIAKCLGLPEHNVRVISRRVGGGFGGKAFRSVP' A
#
# COMPACT_ATOMS: atom_id res chain seq x y z
N VAL A 1 -2.06 -14.28 -34.82
CA VAL A 1 -1.24 -14.41 -33.59
C VAL A 1 -2.16 -14.15 -32.43
N GLU A 2 -2.30 -15.09 -31.50
CA GLU A 2 -3.06 -14.90 -30.26
C GLU A 2 -2.10 -14.47 -29.15
N MET A 3 -2.52 -13.53 -28.29
CA MET A 3 -1.68 -12.98 -27.23
C MET A 3 -2.34 -13.23 -25.87
N GLY A 4 -1.64 -13.95 -24.99
CA GLY A 4 -2.15 -14.32 -23.66
C GLY A 4 -1.97 -13.22 -22.60
N SER A 5 -2.58 -13.41 -21.42
CA SER A 5 -2.38 -12.54 -20.26
C SER A 5 -1.07 -12.86 -19.52
N GLN A 6 -0.63 -11.93 -18.66
CA GLN A 6 0.59 -12.08 -17.87
C GLN A 6 0.37 -11.64 -16.42
N TYR A 7 0.92 -12.41 -15.48
CA TYR A 7 1.02 -12.03 -14.08
C TYR A 7 2.32 -11.28 -13.80
N TYR A 8 2.27 -10.33 -12.86
CA TYR A 8 3.44 -9.53 -12.44
C TYR A 8 4.59 -10.39 -11.89
N PHE A 9 4.26 -11.40 -11.07
CA PHE A 9 5.22 -12.35 -10.50
C PHE A 9 6.35 -11.70 -9.69
N TYR A 10 6.03 -10.65 -8.93
CA TYR A 10 6.95 -10.11 -7.91
C TYR A 10 7.26 -11.18 -6.84
N MET A 11 8.52 -11.24 -6.42
CA MET A 11 8.99 -12.25 -5.46
C MET A 11 8.50 -11.95 -4.04
N GLU A 12 8.41 -10.67 -3.67
CA GLU A 12 7.72 -10.27 -2.45
C GLU A 12 6.22 -10.15 -2.75
N THR A 13 5.39 -10.98 -2.12
CA THR A 13 3.93 -10.90 -2.25
C THR A 13 3.38 -9.56 -1.73
N GLN A 14 2.07 -9.33 -1.88
CA GLN A 14 1.44 -8.17 -1.22
C GLN A 14 1.65 -8.28 0.30
N THR A 15 2.07 -7.20 0.92
CA THR A 15 2.40 -7.18 2.36
C THR A 15 2.23 -5.78 2.91
N ALA A 16 1.59 -5.71 4.07
CA ALA A 16 1.45 -4.50 4.87
C ALA A 16 1.44 -4.86 6.36
N LEU A 17 1.88 -3.93 7.19
CA LEU A 17 1.82 -3.97 8.65
C LEU A 17 1.26 -2.63 9.14
N ALA A 18 0.09 -2.68 9.77
CA ALA A 18 -0.54 -1.53 10.41
C ALA A 18 -0.21 -1.52 11.91
N VAL A 19 0.26 -0.38 12.40
CA VAL A 19 0.65 -0.16 13.79
C VAL A 19 -0.13 1.05 14.30
N PRO A 20 -1.16 0.86 15.14
CA PRO A 20 -1.80 1.95 15.86
C PRO A 20 -0.77 2.66 16.74
N ASP A 21 -0.90 3.98 16.81
CA ASP A 21 -0.05 4.86 17.63
C ASP A 21 -0.95 5.68 18.57
N GLU A 22 -0.34 6.49 19.44
CA GLU A 22 -1.07 7.41 20.33
C GLU A 22 -1.89 8.45 19.52
N ASP A 23 -2.79 9.17 20.19
CA ASP A 23 -3.58 10.27 19.59
C ASP A 23 -4.37 9.91 18.32
N ASN A 24 -4.92 8.70 18.25
CA ASN A 24 -5.63 8.17 17.08
C ASN A 24 -4.79 8.22 15.80
N CYS A 25 -3.49 8.01 15.91
CA CYS A 25 -2.59 7.93 14.77
C CYS A 25 -2.40 6.48 14.31
N MET A 26 -2.03 6.33 13.04
CA MET A 26 -1.80 5.04 12.40
C MET A 26 -0.53 5.11 11.55
N VAL A 27 0.41 4.20 11.81
CA VAL A 27 1.59 4.00 10.96
C VAL A 27 1.42 2.71 10.18
N VAL A 28 1.50 2.77 8.85
CA VAL A 28 1.38 1.59 7.99
C VAL A 28 2.65 1.42 7.19
N TYR A 29 3.35 0.32 7.44
CA TYR A 29 4.44 -0.15 6.58
C TYR A 29 3.83 -0.95 5.44
N CYS A 30 3.98 -0.51 4.20
CA CYS A 30 3.34 -1.16 3.06
C CYS A 30 4.32 -1.30 1.91
N SER A 31 4.35 -2.49 1.29
CA SER A 31 5.03 -2.69 0.01
C SER A 31 4.12 -2.17 -1.11
N THR A 32 4.26 -0.88 -1.45
CA THR A 32 3.44 -0.19 -2.46
C THR A 32 4.26 0.77 -3.31
N GLN A 33 3.79 1.01 -4.53
CA GLN A 33 4.27 2.00 -5.48
C GLN A 33 3.59 3.37 -5.32
N ILE A 34 2.49 3.46 -4.57
CA ILE A 34 1.68 4.68 -4.41
C ILE A 34 1.30 4.97 -2.95
N PRO A 35 2.28 5.25 -2.07
CA PRO A 35 2.05 5.42 -0.64
C PRO A 35 1.05 6.55 -0.30
N GLU A 36 0.98 7.60 -1.11
CA GLU A 36 0.06 8.74 -0.93
C GLU A 36 -1.40 8.31 -1.11
N THR A 37 -1.67 7.44 -2.09
CA THR A 37 -3.02 6.91 -2.32
C THR A 37 -3.41 5.96 -1.19
N CYS A 38 -2.48 5.12 -0.72
CA CYS A 38 -2.70 4.28 0.45
C CYS A 38 -3.06 5.13 1.68
N GLN A 39 -2.32 6.22 1.94
CA GLN A 39 -2.61 7.12 3.07
C GLN A 39 -4.03 7.68 3.00
N LEU A 40 -4.40 8.25 1.84
CA LEU A 40 -5.73 8.82 1.61
C LEU A 40 -6.84 7.81 1.86
N ILE A 41 -6.69 6.58 1.34
CA ILE A 41 -7.74 5.57 1.45
C ILE A 41 -7.80 5.01 2.87
N ILE A 42 -6.67 4.76 3.52
CA ILE A 42 -6.64 4.31 4.92
C ILE A 42 -7.30 5.34 5.83
N ALA A 43 -6.99 6.64 5.67
CA ALA A 43 -7.60 7.72 6.43
C ALA A 43 -9.13 7.73 6.25
N LYS A 44 -9.61 7.60 5.00
CA LYS A 44 -11.05 7.51 4.71
C LYS A 44 -11.72 6.30 5.31
N CYS A 45 -11.11 5.12 5.21
CA CYS A 45 -11.65 3.87 5.77
C CYS A 45 -11.75 3.92 7.30
N LEU A 46 -10.79 4.56 7.96
CA LEU A 46 -10.74 4.68 9.41
C LEU A 46 -11.50 5.90 9.96
N GLY A 47 -11.96 6.81 9.09
CA GLY A 47 -12.57 8.08 9.51
C GLY A 47 -11.59 9.02 10.21
N LEU A 48 -10.30 8.93 9.89
CA LEU A 48 -9.23 9.75 10.47
C LEU A 48 -8.86 10.92 9.55
N PRO A 49 -8.36 12.05 10.10
CA PRO A 49 -7.66 13.05 9.30
C PRO A 49 -6.43 12.44 8.62
N GLU A 50 -6.12 12.86 7.39
CA GLU A 50 -4.96 12.33 6.64
C GLU A 50 -3.63 12.51 7.38
N HIS A 51 -3.48 13.60 8.16
CA HIS A 51 -2.29 13.86 8.95
C HIS A 51 -2.09 12.90 10.14
N ASN A 52 -3.13 12.16 10.54
CA ASN A 52 -3.04 11.10 11.55
C ASN A 52 -2.58 9.76 10.94
N VAL A 53 -2.49 9.64 9.62
CA VAL A 53 -2.07 8.41 8.94
C VAL A 53 -0.71 8.62 8.28
N ARG A 54 0.25 7.76 8.60
CA ARG A 54 1.58 7.76 7.98
C ARG A 54 1.84 6.43 7.28
N VAL A 55 2.04 6.47 5.96
CA VAL A 55 2.41 5.28 5.18
C VAL A 55 3.89 5.31 4.86
N ILE A 56 4.58 4.20 5.12
CA ILE A 56 6.03 4.06 4.92
C ILE A 56 6.30 2.88 3.97
N SER A 57 6.85 3.19 2.79
CA SER A 57 7.36 2.20 1.84
C SER A 57 8.88 2.36 1.73
N ARG A 58 9.66 1.51 2.41
CA ARG A 58 11.13 1.63 2.43
C ARG A 58 11.79 0.97 1.22
N ARG A 59 11.32 -0.23 0.85
CA ARG A 59 11.76 -1.03 -0.31
C ARG A 59 10.58 -1.85 -0.79
N VAL A 60 10.54 -2.13 -2.09
CA VAL A 60 9.49 -2.94 -2.73
C VAL A 60 10.19 -4.09 -3.48
N GLY A 61 9.91 -5.33 -3.08
CA GLY A 61 10.50 -6.55 -3.64
C GLY A 61 9.88 -6.99 -4.98
N GLY A 62 9.80 -6.05 -5.92
CA GLY A 62 9.14 -6.19 -7.22
C GLY A 62 7.72 -5.61 -7.20
N GLY A 63 7.42 -4.77 -8.19
CA GLY A 63 6.11 -4.09 -8.32
C GLY A 63 5.45 -4.38 -9.67
N PHE A 64 6.16 -4.04 -10.76
CA PHE A 64 5.72 -4.24 -12.16
C PHE A 64 4.32 -3.65 -12.46
N GLY A 65 3.86 -2.67 -11.68
CA GLY A 65 2.50 -2.11 -11.74
C GLY A 65 1.50 -2.81 -10.82
N GLY A 66 1.77 -4.05 -10.42
CA GLY A 66 0.90 -4.85 -9.56
C GLY A 66 0.90 -4.45 -8.09
N LYS A 67 1.75 -3.50 -7.67
CA LYS A 67 1.73 -2.88 -6.33
C LYS A 67 1.39 -1.38 -6.38
N ALA A 68 0.75 -0.93 -7.46
CA ALA A 68 0.10 0.37 -7.49
C ALA A 68 -1.31 0.24 -6.88
N PHE A 69 -2.34 0.07 -7.69
CA PHE A 69 -3.73 0.02 -7.21
C PHE A 69 -4.08 -1.24 -6.42
N ARG A 70 -3.49 -2.39 -6.73
CA ARG A 70 -3.85 -3.65 -6.06
C ARG A 70 -3.38 -3.72 -4.59
N SER A 71 -2.41 -2.90 -4.20
CA SER A 71 -1.94 -2.80 -2.82
C SER A 71 -2.67 -1.73 -2.01
N VAL A 72 -3.57 -0.96 -2.63
CA VAL A 72 -4.37 0.06 -1.93
C VAL A 72 -5.47 -0.65 -1.14
N PRO A 73 -5.57 -0.45 0.18
CA PRO A 73 -6.58 -1.07 1.04
C PRO A 73 -8.03 -0.64 0.72
#